data_AF-A0A8J3BXI5-F1
#
_entry.id   AF-A0A8J3BXI5-F1
#
_cell.length_a   1.000
_cell.length_b   1.000
_cell.length_c   1.000
_cell.angle_alpha   90.00
_cell.angle_beta   90.00
_cell.angle_gamma   90.00
#
_symmetry.space_group_name_H-M   'P 1'
#
loop_
_entity.id
_entity.type
_entity.pdbx_description
1 polymer ?
#
loop_
_entity_poly.entity_id
_entity_poly.type
_entity_poly.pdbx_seq_one_letter_code
_entity_poly.pdbx_strand_id
1 'polypeptide(L)'
;MASAEDSAVQQENRLQSEIHQAASRLRDLLGTDKSVEQIVEAASDLGRIEENKKVLLRFQQEVFNSSDWSMETLQRNLTDDFVDHAAMPGDPPGLEGVQMRFSAWASAFEDPMEDNIAIVGEGDLLAVMYNLHATHNGNFMGIEPTHREVVIPGMEVVRIRDGKIAEHWGIYDFLRTAEEIGSNLAFLPREGGNGDAPVRPQVPWAVKMTEADASGIGADAEKYLRPEGEQGS
;
A
#
# COMPACT_ATOMS: atom_id res chain seq x y z
N MET A 1 -11.08 23.51 37.33
CA MET A 1 -10.13 22.98 36.34
C MET A 1 -9.42 21.73 36.87
N ALA A 2 -8.82 21.75 38.07
CA ALA A 2 -8.17 20.57 38.68
C ALA A 2 -9.03 19.27 38.73
N SER A 3 -10.34 19.35 38.99
CA SER A 3 -11.19 18.15 39.12
C SER A 3 -11.51 17.45 37.79
N ALA A 4 -11.36 18.13 36.64
CA ALA A 4 -11.57 17.53 35.33
C ALA A 4 -10.32 16.78 34.85
N GLU A 5 -9.14 17.34 35.14
CA GLU A 5 -7.84 16.70 34.90
C GLU A 5 -7.67 15.44 35.77
N ASP A 6 -8.02 15.50 37.06
CA ASP A 6 -8.00 14.32 37.95
C ASP A 6 -8.96 13.21 37.47
N SER A 7 -10.12 13.58 36.91
CA SER A 7 -11.09 12.62 36.37
C SER A 7 -10.58 11.94 35.10
N ALA A 8 -9.90 12.68 34.21
CA ALA A 8 -9.33 12.14 32.98
C ALA A 8 -8.19 11.15 33.30
N VAL A 9 -7.29 11.52 34.21
CA VAL A 9 -6.17 10.67 34.66
C VAL A 9 -6.68 9.39 35.32
N GLN A 10 -7.72 9.46 36.16
CA GLN A 10 -8.33 8.27 36.77
C GLN A 10 -8.97 7.35 35.73
N GLN A 11 -9.63 7.91 34.72
CA GLN A 11 -10.24 7.15 33.65
C GLN A 11 -9.18 6.45 32.78
N GLU A 12 -8.09 7.15 32.48
CA GLU A 12 -6.96 6.61 31.73
C GLU A 12 -6.28 5.45 32.48
N ASN A 13 -5.97 5.63 33.77
CA ASN A 13 -5.41 4.58 34.62
C ASN A 13 -6.31 3.33 34.68
N ARG A 14 -7.64 3.53 34.70
CA ARG A 14 -8.61 2.43 34.67
C ARG A 14 -8.55 1.68 33.34
N LEU A 15 -8.57 2.39 32.22
CA LEU A 15 -8.47 1.79 30.88
C LEU A 15 -7.17 0.99 30.71
N GLN A 16 -6.04 1.54 31.15
CA GLN A 16 -4.75 0.85 31.12
C GLN A 16 -4.78 -0.47 31.91
N SER A 17 -5.40 -0.45 33.10
CA SER A 17 -5.57 -1.67 33.92
C SER A 17 -6.47 -2.71 33.24
N GLU A 18 -7.57 -2.28 32.63
CA GLU A 18 -8.49 -3.17 31.90
C GLU A 18 -7.80 -3.82 30.68
N ILE A 19 -6.99 -3.05 29.93
CA ILE A 19 -6.18 -3.55 28.81
C ILE A 19 -5.17 -4.60 29.29
N HIS A 20 -4.41 -4.31 30.35
CA HIS A 20 -3.43 -5.26 30.89
C HIS A 20 -4.08 -6.56 31.35
N GLN A 21 -5.24 -6.49 32.03
CA GLN A 21 -5.98 -7.68 32.44
C GLN A 21 -6.49 -8.48 31.23
N ALA A 22 -6.97 -7.82 30.18
CA ALA A 22 -7.40 -8.48 28.96
C ALA A 22 -6.24 -9.18 28.24
N ALA A 23 -5.11 -8.49 28.08
CA ALA A 23 -3.91 -9.06 27.47
C ALA A 23 -3.32 -10.22 28.28
N SER A 24 -3.33 -10.15 29.62
CA SER A 24 -2.92 -11.28 30.47
C SER A 24 -3.83 -12.49 30.27
N ARG A 25 -5.16 -12.32 30.20
CA ARG A 25 -6.09 -13.42 29.92
C ARG A 25 -5.85 -14.02 28.53
N LEU A 26 -5.57 -13.18 27.54
CA LEU A 26 -5.28 -13.62 26.17
C LEU A 26 -3.98 -14.42 26.11
N ARG A 27 -2.92 -13.96 26.80
CA ARG A 27 -1.66 -14.70 26.94
C ARG A 27 -1.89 -16.11 27.48
N ASP A 28 -2.59 -16.20 28.60
CA ASP A 28 -2.86 -17.46 29.29
C ASP A 28 -3.72 -18.40 28.42
N LEU A 29 -4.67 -17.84 27.65
CA LEU A 29 -5.52 -18.58 26.72
C LEU A 29 -4.74 -19.13 25.51
N LEU A 30 -3.86 -18.32 24.92
CA LEU A 30 -3.06 -18.70 23.75
C LEU A 30 -1.87 -19.59 24.11
N GLY A 31 -1.47 -19.64 25.38
CA GLY A 31 -0.30 -20.39 25.84
C GLY A 31 1.01 -19.87 25.24
N THR A 32 1.08 -18.58 24.91
CA THR A 32 2.26 -17.93 24.33
C THR A 32 3.24 -17.50 25.42
N ASP A 33 4.52 -17.49 25.08
CA ASP A 33 5.63 -16.95 25.85
C ASP A 33 5.76 -15.42 25.76
N LYS A 34 4.99 -14.77 24.88
CA LYS A 34 4.96 -13.30 24.76
C LYS A 34 4.55 -12.63 26.07
N SER A 35 5.18 -11.49 26.35
CA SER A 35 4.82 -10.64 27.48
C SER A 35 3.46 -9.96 27.26
N VAL A 36 2.87 -9.44 28.33
CA VAL A 36 1.60 -8.68 28.25
C VAL A 36 1.79 -7.46 27.35
N GLU A 37 2.93 -6.79 27.47
CA GLU A 37 3.31 -5.62 26.69
C GLU A 37 3.41 -5.95 25.19
N GLN A 38 4.06 -7.06 24.83
CA GLN A 38 4.16 -7.51 23.43
C GLN A 38 2.79 -7.86 22.83
N ILE A 39 1.86 -8.35 23.64
CA ILE A 39 0.48 -8.64 23.20
C ILE A 39 -0.30 -7.34 22.98
N VAL A 40 -0.15 -6.37 23.89
CA VAL A 40 -0.78 -5.05 23.76
C VAL A 40 -0.24 -4.33 22.53
N GLU A 41 1.08 -4.32 22.33
CA GLU A 41 1.73 -3.73 21.15
C GLU A 41 1.22 -4.35 19.85
N ALA A 42 1.23 -5.69 19.74
CA ALA A 42 0.71 -6.36 18.55
C ALA A 42 -0.78 -6.03 18.28
N ALA A 43 -1.60 -5.91 19.32
CA ALA A 43 -3.00 -5.52 19.17
C ALA A 43 -3.15 -4.05 18.75
N SER A 44 -2.35 -3.15 19.31
CA SER A 44 -2.28 -1.74 18.92
C SER A 44 -1.84 -1.57 17.47
N ASP A 45 -0.87 -2.35 17.02
CA ASP A 45 -0.37 -2.34 15.65
C ASP A 45 -1.41 -2.81 14.65
N LEU A 46 -2.13 -3.89 14.96
CA LEU A 46 -3.26 -4.35 14.14
C LEU A 46 -4.34 -3.26 14.03
N GLY A 47 -4.68 -2.60 15.15
CA GLY A 47 -5.62 -1.48 15.14
C GLY A 47 -5.15 -0.31 14.27
N ARG A 48 -3.87 0.05 14.37
CA ARG A 48 -3.24 1.12 13.57
C ARG A 48 -3.22 0.78 12.08
N ILE A 49 -2.90 -0.47 11.72
CA ILE A 49 -2.94 -0.93 10.32
C ILE A 49 -4.36 -0.81 9.75
N GLU A 50 -5.39 -1.18 10.51
CA GLU A 50 -6.78 -1.04 10.06
C GLU A 50 -7.20 0.43 9.87
N GLU A 51 -6.74 1.35 10.71
CA GLU A 51 -6.97 2.79 10.48
C GLU A 51 -6.19 3.32 9.26
N ASN A 52 -4.93 2.89 9.09
CA ASN A 52 -4.11 3.25 7.94
C ASN A 52 -4.75 2.78 6.63
N LYS A 53 -5.35 1.59 6.60
CA LYS A 53 -6.07 1.09 5.41
C LYS A 53 -7.21 2.03 5.01
N LYS A 54 -7.92 2.61 5.98
CA LYS A 54 -8.98 3.60 5.67
C LYS A 54 -8.43 4.87 5.03
N VAL A 55 -7.21 5.28 5.41
CA VAL A 55 -6.53 6.42 4.77
C VAL A 55 -6.22 6.12 3.31
N LEU A 56 -5.64 4.96 3.02
CA LEU A 56 -5.36 4.51 1.65
C LEU A 56 -6.66 4.43 0.83
N LEU A 57 -7.67 3.71 1.33
CA LEU A 57 -8.95 3.54 0.62
C LEU A 57 -9.65 4.88 0.34
N ARG A 58 -9.54 5.85 1.26
CA ARG A 58 -10.06 7.20 1.05
C ARG A 58 -9.32 7.92 -0.08
N PHE A 59 -7.98 7.86 -0.08
CA PHE A 59 -7.18 8.43 -1.16
C PHE A 59 -7.53 7.80 -2.51
N GLN A 60 -7.61 6.47 -2.61
CA GLN A 60 -8.00 5.77 -3.84
C GLN A 60 -9.40 6.22 -4.32
N GLN A 61 -10.37 6.30 -3.40
CA GLN A 61 -11.73 6.70 -3.77
C GLN A 61 -11.81 8.14 -4.27
N GLU A 62 -11.17 9.08 -3.59
CA GLU A 62 -11.33 10.50 -3.86
C GLU A 62 -10.40 10.99 -4.96
N VAL A 63 -9.15 10.53 -4.99
CA VAL A 63 -8.15 10.98 -5.95
C VAL A 63 -8.25 10.18 -7.25
N PHE A 64 -8.19 8.84 -7.17
CA PHE A 64 -8.24 7.99 -8.36
C PHE A 64 -9.67 7.81 -8.86
N ASN A 65 -10.51 7.07 -8.14
CA ASN A 65 -11.82 6.62 -8.64
C ASN A 65 -12.81 7.76 -8.91
N SER A 66 -12.67 8.90 -8.23
CA SER A 66 -13.48 10.10 -8.48
C SER A 66 -12.80 11.10 -9.44
N SER A 67 -11.54 10.85 -9.82
CA SER A 67 -10.71 11.73 -10.63
C SER A 67 -10.64 13.18 -10.10
N ASP A 68 -10.65 13.37 -8.77
CA ASP A 68 -10.50 14.69 -8.14
C ASP A 68 -9.05 14.91 -7.72
N TRP A 69 -8.31 15.61 -8.58
CA TRP A 69 -6.91 15.98 -8.35
C TRP A 69 -6.74 17.45 -7.96
N SER A 70 -7.80 18.06 -7.42
CA SER A 70 -7.71 19.42 -6.89
C SER A 70 -6.68 19.50 -5.77
N MET A 71 -6.04 20.66 -5.62
CA MET A 71 -5.07 20.87 -4.54
C MET A 71 -5.70 20.67 -3.16
N GLU A 72 -6.99 20.97 -3.00
CA GLU A 72 -7.74 20.73 -1.77
C GLU A 72 -7.81 19.22 -1.45
N THR A 73 -8.21 18.39 -2.43
CA THR A 73 -8.29 16.93 -2.25
C THR A 73 -6.91 16.30 -2.05
N LEU A 74 -5.88 16.79 -2.73
CA LEU A 74 -4.50 16.34 -2.52
C LEU A 74 -3.99 16.73 -1.11
N GLN A 75 -4.15 17.97 -0.66
CA GLN A 75 -3.73 18.42 0.68
C GLN A 75 -4.48 17.71 1.81
N ARG A 76 -5.73 17.27 1.57
CA ARG A 76 -6.49 16.52 2.56
C ARG A 76 -5.98 15.09 2.72
N ASN A 77 -5.43 14.48 1.67
CA ASN A 77 -4.98 13.09 1.69
C ASN A 77 -3.46 12.90 1.80
N LEU A 78 -2.67 13.88 1.39
CA LEU A 78 -1.20 13.84 1.39
C LEU A 78 -0.64 14.81 2.43
N THR A 79 0.49 14.48 3.05
CA THR A 79 1.18 15.42 3.95
C THR A 79 1.83 16.57 3.17
N ASP A 80 2.06 17.70 3.84
CA ASP A 80 2.64 18.90 3.20
C ASP A 80 4.07 18.65 2.69
N ASP A 81 4.79 17.74 3.34
CA ASP A 81 6.14 17.24 3.02
C ASP A 81 6.12 15.91 2.26
N PHE A 82 5.01 15.59 1.57
CA PHE A 82 4.85 14.33 0.86
C PHE A 82 5.97 14.08 -0.17
N VAL A 83 6.47 12.85 -0.20
CA VAL A 83 7.53 12.41 -1.13
C VAL A 83 7.00 11.29 -2.02
N ASP A 84 7.04 11.51 -3.34
CA ASP A 84 6.82 10.44 -4.32
C ASP A 84 8.16 9.91 -4.82
N HIS A 85 8.48 8.67 -4.44
CA HIS A 85 9.69 7.98 -4.86
C HIS A 85 9.57 7.35 -6.25
N ALA A 86 8.37 7.32 -6.83
CA ALA A 86 8.12 6.93 -8.21
C ALA A 86 8.11 8.13 -9.18
N ALA A 87 8.36 9.35 -8.68
CA ALA A 87 8.45 10.54 -9.52
C ALA A 87 9.56 10.40 -10.58
N MET A 88 9.25 10.81 -11.81
CA MET A 88 10.19 10.73 -12.92
C MET A 88 11.16 11.93 -12.90
N PRO A 89 12.38 11.80 -13.46
CA PRO A 89 13.28 12.93 -13.61
C PRO A 89 12.61 14.08 -14.36
N GLY A 90 12.52 15.24 -13.71
CA GLY A 90 11.88 16.45 -14.25
C GLY A 90 10.50 16.75 -13.67
N ASP A 91 9.91 15.83 -12.90
CA ASP A 91 8.67 16.11 -12.18
C ASP A 91 8.89 17.19 -11.09
N PRO A 92 7.94 18.12 -10.90
CA PRO A 92 7.92 18.97 -9.73
C PRO A 92 7.86 18.13 -8.43
N PRO A 93 8.46 18.59 -7.33
CA PRO A 93 8.37 17.89 -6.05
C PRO A 93 6.96 17.98 -5.45
N GLY A 94 6.64 17.04 -4.56
CA GLY A 94 5.42 17.07 -3.75
C GLY A 94 4.12 17.06 -4.54
N LEU A 95 3.11 17.77 -4.03
CA LEU A 95 1.73 17.73 -4.54
C LEU A 95 1.58 18.26 -5.96
N GLU A 96 2.40 19.23 -6.38
CA GLU A 96 2.38 19.76 -7.75
C GLU A 96 2.78 18.69 -8.76
N GLY A 97 3.80 17.88 -8.44
CA GLY A 97 4.21 16.76 -9.28
C GLY A 97 3.13 15.69 -9.37
N VAL A 98 2.47 15.41 -8.26
CA VAL A 98 1.32 14.47 -8.21
C VAL A 98 0.20 14.95 -9.13
N GLN A 99 -0.24 16.20 -8.99
CA GLN A 99 -1.28 16.78 -9.82
C GLN A 99 -0.92 16.75 -11.31
N MET A 100 0.35 17.06 -11.64
CA MET A 100 0.86 17.00 -13.01
C MET A 100 0.79 15.58 -13.58
N ARG A 101 1.22 14.55 -12.82
CA ARG A 101 1.17 13.15 -13.26
C ARG A 101 -0.25 12.66 -13.48
N PHE A 102 -1.17 12.97 -12.56
CA PHE A 102 -2.57 12.63 -12.74
C PHE A 102 -3.19 13.31 -13.97
N SER A 103 -2.86 14.59 -14.19
CA SER A 103 -3.31 15.32 -15.39
C SER A 103 -2.74 14.71 -16.67
N ALA A 104 -1.49 14.23 -16.65
CA ALA A 104 -0.88 13.52 -17.77
C ALA A 104 -1.56 12.16 -18.00
N TRP A 105 -1.86 11.42 -16.93
CA TRP A 105 -2.62 10.17 -16.99
C TRP A 105 -4.00 10.38 -17.65
N ALA A 106 -4.72 11.43 -17.25
CA ALA A 106 -6.02 11.82 -17.80
C ALA A 106 -6.02 12.10 -19.30
N SER A 107 -4.85 12.46 -19.84
CA SER A 107 -4.70 12.73 -21.27
C SER A 107 -4.66 11.48 -22.13
N ALA A 108 -4.43 10.31 -21.51
CA ALA A 108 -4.32 9.01 -22.18
C ALA A 108 -5.46 8.06 -21.78
N PHE A 109 -5.88 8.13 -20.52
CA PHE A 109 -6.84 7.20 -19.92
C PHE A 109 -7.99 7.95 -19.23
N GLU A 110 -9.19 7.39 -19.35
CA GLU A 110 -10.41 7.89 -18.72
C GLU A 110 -11.04 6.80 -17.83
N ASP A 111 -11.97 7.19 -16.96
CA ASP A 111 -12.73 6.30 -16.08
C ASP A 111 -11.86 5.36 -15.21
N PRO A 112 -10.91 5.90 -14.42
CA PRO A 112 -10.08 5.09 -13.55
C PRO A 112 -10.91 4.36 -12.50
N MET A 113 -10.61 3.07 -12.30
CA MET A 113 -11.11 2.32 -11.15
C MET A 113 -10.04 1.36 -10.64
N GLU A 114 -9.65 1.51 -9.38
CA GLU A 114 -8.75 0.58 -8.72
C GLU A 114 -9.53 -0.56 -8.04
N ASP A 115 -9.18 -1.80 -8.40
CA ASP A 115 -9.65 -3.01 -7.72
C ASP A 115 -8.49 -3.64 -6.94
N ASN A 116 -8.56 -3.55 -5.61
CA ASN A 116 -7.52 -4.04 -4.72
C ASN A 116 -7.54 -5.57 -4.63
N ILE A 117 -6.43 -6.21 -5.03
CA ILE A 117 -6.22 -7.66 -4.91
C ILE A 117 -5.83 -8.01 -3.48
N ALA A 118 -4.89 -7.26 -2.90
CA ALA A 118 -4.42 -7.47 -1.53
C ALA A 118 -3.88 -6.16 -0.94
N ILE A 119 -4.18 -5.92 0.34
CA ILE A 119 -3.55 -4.87 1.15
C ILE A 119 -2.94 -5.52 2.38
N VAL A 120 -1.63 -5.36 2.55
CA VAL A 120 -0.88 -5.81 3.74
C VAL A 120 -0.24 -4.60 4.41
N GLY A 121 0.02 -4.69 5.71
CA GLY A 121 0.55 -3.58 6.47
C GLY A 121 1.47 -4.01 7.59
N GLU A 122 2.42 -3.15 7.91
CA GLU A 122 3.35 -3.28 9.01
C GLU A 122 3.67 -1.88 9.55
N GLY A 123 3.41 -1.65 10.84
CA GLY A 123 3.61 -0.34 11.45
C GLY A 123 2.81 0.77 10.73
N ASP A 124 3.52 1.72 10.13
CA ASP A 124 2.96 2.84 9.37
C ASP A 124 2.97 2.63 7.84
N LEU A 125 3.48 1.48 7.36
CA LEU A 125 3.54 1.14 5.94
C LEU A 125 2.38 0.24 5.53
N LEU A 126 1.86 0.49 4.34
CA LEU A 126 0.96 -0.42 3.63
C LEU A 126 1.54 -0.75 2.26
N ALA A 127 1.44 -2.02 1.86
CA ALA A 127 1.67 -2.44 0.49
C ALA A 127 0.34 -2.91 -0.11
N VAL A 128 0.02 -2.44 -1.31
CA VAL A 128 -1.18 -2.83 -2.04
C VAL A 128 -0.83 -3.33 -3.43
N MET A 129 -1.49 -4.41 -3.81
CA MET A 129 -1.49 -4.96 -5.17
C MET A 129 -2.90 -4.78 -5.72
N TYR A 130 -3.02 -4.25 -6.93
CA TYR A 130 -4.31 -3.90 -7.52
C TYR A 130 -4.29 -4.01 -9.03
N ASN A 131 -5.49 -4.03 -9.61
CA ASN A 131 -5.70 -3.78 -11.02
C ASN A 131 -6.31 -2.39 -11.19
N LEU A 132 -5.66 -1.53 -11.97
CA LEU A 132 -6.24 -0.27 -12.40
C LEU A 132 -6.95 -0.49 -13.73
N HIS A 133 -8.26 -0.28 -13.73
CA HIS A 133 -9.10 -0.28 -14.92
C HIS A 133 -9.18 1.13 -15.49
N ALA A 134 -9.15 1.26 -16.81
CA ALA A 134 -9.36 2.53 -17.49
C ALA A 134 -9.74 2.33 -18.96
N THR A 135 -10.22 3.38 -19.62
CA THR A 135 -10.44 3.40 -21.08
C THR A 135 -9.34 4.17 -21.79
N HIS A 136 -8.71 3.57 -22.79
CA HIS A 136 -7.64 4.20 -23.58
C HIS A 136 -8.21 5.17 -24.63
N ASN A 137 -8.30 6.46 -24.27
CA ASN A 137 -8.95 7.52 -25.06
C ASN A 137 -8.01 8.63 -25.55
N GLY A 138 -6.74 8.60 -25.16
CA GLY A 138 -5.72 9.47 -25.74
C GLY A 138 -4.50 8.73 -26.25
N ASN A 139 -3.42 9.46 -26.55
CA ASN A 139 -2.17 8.83 -26.98
C ASN A 139 -1.42 8.28 -25.76
N PHE A 140 -1.07 7.00 -25.79
CA PHE A 140 -0.24 6.37 -24.77
C PHE A 140 0.99 5.71 -25.38
N MET A 141 2.19 6.13 -24.96
CA MET A 141 3.47 5.60 -25.48
C MET A 141 3.57 5.61 -27.02
N GLY A 142 2.98 6.60 -27.69
CA GLY A 142 2.97 6.71 -29.15
C GLY A 142 1.88 5.88 -29.85
N ILE A 143 0.98 5.25 -29.09
CA ILE A 143 -0.14 4.47 -29.59
C ILE A 143 -1.38 5.37 -29.59
N GLU A 144 -2.02 5.52 -30.74
CA GLU A 144 -3.26 6.28 -30.89
C GLU A 144 -4.42 5.66 -30.11
N PRO A 145 -5.41 6.45 -29.66
CA PRO A 145 -6.51 5.97 -28.83
C PRO A 145 -7.25 4.81 -29.47
N THR A 146 -7.45 3.74 -28.70
CA THR A 146 -8.11 2.51 -29.16
C THR A 146 -9.56 2.42 -28.72
N HIS A 147 -9.96 3.26 -27.76
CA HIS A 147 -11.29 3.28 -27.13
C HIS A 147 -11.67 1.94 -26.48
N ARG A 148 -10.67 1.19 -26.01
CA ARG A 148 -10.87 -0.08 -25.31
C ARG A 148 -10.63 0.12 -23.82
N GLU A 149 -11.34 -0.65 -23.03
CA GLU A 149 -10.98 -0.88 -21.63
C GLU A 149 -9.65 -1.63 -21.56
N VAL A 150 -8.79 -1.21 -20.64
CA VAL A 150 -7.50 -1.81 -20.33
C VAL A 150 -7.43 -2.14 -18.85
N VAL A 151 -6.58 -3.09 -18.51
CA VAL A 151 -6.22 -3.40 -17.13
C VAL A 151 -4.73 -3.16 -16.96
N ILE A 152 -4.36 -2.32 -16.01
CA ILE A 152 -2.99 -1.96 -15.68
C ILE A 152 -2.69 -2.57 -14.30
N PRO A 153 -1.98 -3.70 -14.22
CA PRO A 153 -1.52 -4.24 -12.94
C PRO A 153 -0.58 -3.25 -12.24
N GLY A 154 -0.87 -3.00 -10.96
CA GLY A 154 -0.13 -2.08 -10.11
C GLY A 154 0.29 -2.73 -8.79
N MET A 155 1.44 -2.28 -8.30
CA MET A 155 1.86 -2.48 -6.91
C MET A 155 2.42 -1.19 -6.37
N GLU A 156 2.01 -0.83 -5.16
CA GLU A 156 2.55 0.33 -4.47
C GLU A 156 2.75 0.06 -2.98
N VAL A 157 3.63 0.86 -2.40
CA VAL A 157 3.85 0.98 -0.97
C VAL A 157 3.59 2.42 -0.58
N VAL A 158 2.84 2.63 0.49
CA VAL A 158 2.59 3.94 1.06
C VAL A 158 2.98 3.99 2.53
N ARG A 159 3.56 5.11 2.97
CA ARG A 159 3.75 5.40 4.40
C ARG A 159 2.67 6.35 4.87
N ILE A 160 1.98 6.00 5.96
CA ILE A 160 0.91 6.80 6.54
C ILE A 160 1.42 7.55 7.76
N ARG A 161 1.18 8.85 7.83
CA ARG A 161 1.49 9.68 9.01
C ARG A 161 0.37 10.66 9.24
N ASP A 162 -0.07 10.79 10.49
CA ASP A 162 -1.09 11.74 10.92
C ASP A 162 -2.39 11.68 10.08
N GLY A 163 -2.80 10.45 9.70
CA GLY A 163 -4.01 10.21 8.93
C GLY A 163 -3.93 10.55 7.43
N LYS A 164 -2.71 10.80 6.91
CA LYS A 164 -2.43 11.12 5.51
C LYS A 164 -1.28 10.27 4.96
N ILE A 165 -1.15 10.18 3.64
CA ILE A 165 -0.02 9.53 2.99
C ILE A 165 1.16 10.52 3.00
N ALA A 166 2.29 10.08 3.53
CA ALA A 166 3.53 10.85 3.60
C ALA A 166 4.53 10.44 2.52
N GLU A 167 4.55 9.17 2.12
CA GLU A 167 5.48 8.67 1.11
C GLU A 167 4.80 7.63 0.22
N HIS A 168 5.23 7.56 -1.03
CA HIS A 168 4.72 6.62 -2.02
C HIS A 168 5.86 6.02 -2.85
N TRP A 169 5.79 4.71 -3.09
CA TRP A 169 6.56 3.97 -4.08
C TRP A 169 5.59 3.18 -4.94
N GLY A 170 5.71 3.25 -6.27
CA GLY A 170 4.78 2.60 -7.19
C GLY A 170 5.46 1.99 -8.40
N ILE A 171 4.94 0.85 -8.86
CA ILE A 171 5.32 0.19 -10.11
C ILE A 171 4.04 -0.21 -10.84
N TYR A 172 4.03 0.04 -12.15
CA TYR A 172 2.89 -0.24 -13.04
C TYR A 172 3.38 -1.03 -14.24
N ASP A 173 2.65 -2.07 -14.65
CA ASP A 173 2.99 -2.87 -15.83
C ASP A 173 2.47 -2.23 -17.12
N PHE A 174 3.02 -1.06 -17.47
CA PHE A 174 2.67 -0.36 -18.70
C PHE A 174 3.10 -1.11 -19.97
N LEU A 175 4.07 -2.03 -19.87
CA LEU A 175 4.50 -2.83 -21.01
C LEU A 175 3.39 -3.76 -21.46
N ARG A 176 2.80 -4.50 -20.53
CA ARG A 176 1.62 -5.33 -20.80
C ARG A 176 0.47 -4.50 -21.33
N THR A 177 0.19 -3.34 -20.73
CA THR A 177 -0.86 -2.44 -21.20
C THR A 177 -0.62 -2.02 -22.65
N ALA A 178 0.63 -1.67 -23.01
CA ALA A 178 1.00 -1.31 -24.38
C ALA A 178 0.74 -2.47 -25.37
N GLU A 179 1.04 -3.72 -25.01
CA GLU A 179 0.69 -4.89 -25.83
C GLU A 179 -0.83 -5.05 -26.01
N GLU A 180 -1.61 -4.89 -24.94
CA GLU A 180 -3.09 -4.99 -24.96
C GLU A 180 -3.72 -3.96 -25.92
N ILE A 181 -3.15 -2.75 -26.00
CA ILE A 181 -3.60 -1.69 -26.92
C ILE A 181 -2.91 -1.71 -28.29
N GLY A 182 -2.13 -2.74 -28.60
CA GLY A 182 -1.65 -3.01 -29.97
C GLY A 182 -0.20 -2.64 -30.26
N SER A 183 0.62 -2.37 -29.25
CA SER A 183 2.06 -2.32 -29.42
C SER A 183 2.58 -3.68 -29.87
N ASN A 184 3.35 -3.69 -30.97
CA ASN A 184 4.06 -4.89 -31.41
C ASN A 184 5.47 -4.87 -30.80
N LEU A 185 5.56 -5.20 -29.52
CA LEU A 185 6.83 -5.32 -28.80
C LEU A 185 7.47 -6.66 -29.17
N ALA A 186 8.06 -6.69 -30.38
CA ALA A 186 8.61 -7.88 -31.03
C ALA A 186 9.89 -8.46 -30.36
N PHE A 187 9.82 -8.74 -29.05
CA PHE A 187 10.80 -9.54 -28.31
C PHE A 187 10.27 -10.93 -27.92
N LEU A 188 8.97 -11.19 -28.11
CA LEU A 188 8.34 -12.51 -27.90
C LEU A 188 7.77 -13.05 -29.22
N PRO A 189 8.33 -14.14 -29.79
CA PRO A 189 7.71 -14.78 -30.96
C PRO A 189 6.35 -15.35 -30.57
N ARG A 190 5.27 -14.90 -31.22
CA ARG A 190 3.95 -15.55 -31.12
C ARG A 190 3.59 -16.20 -32.45
N GLU A 191 3.90 -17.49 -32.58
CA GLU A 191 3.31 -18.34 -33.61
C GLU A 191 2.40 -19.41 -32.98
N GLY A 192 1.15 -19.53 -33.47
CA GLY A 192 0.32 -20.74 -33.36
C GLY A 192 -0.28 -21.11 -32.00
N GLY A 193 -1.32 -20.42 -31.52
CA GLY A 193 -2.05 -20.82 -30.30
C GLY A 193 -3.57 -20.87 -30.43
N ASN A 194 -4.12 -21.93 -31.02
CA ASN A 194 -5.48 -22.41 -30.74
C ASN A 194 -5.35 -23.65 -29.83
N GLY A 195 -5.80 -23.58 -28.57
CA GLY A 195 -6.35 -24.76 -27.88
C GLY A 195 -5.78 -25.17 -26.53
N ASP A 196 -4.54 -24.84 -26.16
CA ASP A 196 -4.03 -25.21 -24.84
C ASP A 196 -4.29 -24.09 -23.83
N ALA A 197 -4.94 -24.45 -22.72
CA ALA A 197 -5.24 -23.54 -21.62
C ALA A 197 -3.94 -22.85 -21.15
N PRO A 198 -4.01 -21.60 -20.66
CA PRO A 198 -2.87 -20.98 -20.00
C PRO A 198 -2.36 -21.92 -18.90
N VAL A 199 -1.10 -22.36 -19.02
CA VAL A 199 -0.43 -23.10 -17.96
C VAL A 199 -0.29 -22.13 -16.79
N ARG A 200 -1.08 -22.33 -15.73
CA ARG A 200 -0.72 -21.78 -14.41
C ARG A 200 0.38 -22.67 -13.82
N PRO A 201 1.61 -22.20 -13.53
CA PRO A 201 2.45 -22.87 -12.55
C PRO A 201 2.10 -22.33 -11.16
N GLN A 202 2.24 -23.21 -10.19
CA GLN A 202 1.85 -23.01 -8.80
C GLN A 202 2.25 -21.67 -8.19
N VAL A 203 1.36 -21.13 -7.36
CA VAL A 203 1.59 -20.07 -6.37
C VAL A 203 1.99 -20.72 -5.06
N PRO A 204 3.27 -20.72 -4.69
CA PRO A 204 3.74 -21.64 -3.67
C PRO A 204 3.89 -20.99 -2.28
N TRP A 205 3.49 -19.72 -2.08
CA TRP A 205 3.95 -18.85 -0.97
C TRP A 205 5.45 -19.03 -0.64
N ALA A 206 6.25 -19.52 -1.60
CA ALA A 206 7.40 -20.33 -1.21
C ALA A 206 8.64 -19.48 -1.04
N VAL A 207 9.04 -19.38 0.21
CA VAL A 207 10.44 -19.54 0.58
C VAL A 207 10.75 -21.04 0.50
N LYS A 208 11.86 -21.47 -0.14
CA LYS A 208 12.37 -22.83 0.11
C LYS A 208 13.07 -22.83 1.46
N MET A 209 12.34 -23.11 2.54
CA MET A 209 12.94 -23.36 3.85
C MET A 209 13.85 -24.58 3.77
N THR A 210 15.11 -24.42 4.17
CA THR A 210 15.96 -25.57 4.53
C THR A 210 15.57 -26.07 5.94
N GLU A 211 15.94 -27.30 6.32
CA GLU A 211 15.73 -27.79 7.70
C GLU A 211 16.34 -26.87 8.77
N ALA A 212 17.35 -26.07 8.41
CA ALA A 212 17.99 -25.08 9.28
C ALA A 212 17.18 -23.78 9.42
N ASP A 213 16.42 -23.38 8.39
CA ASP A 213 15.56 -22.18 8.42
C ASP A 213 14.30 -22.43 9.26
N ALA A 214 13.82 -23.67 9.33
CA ALA A 214 12.63 -24.05 10.09
C ALA A 214 12.81 -24.01 11.61
N SER A 215 14.04 -24.16 12.10
CA SER A 215 14.32 -24.24 13.54
C SER A 215 14.46 -22.90 14.27
N GLY A 216 14.48 -21.75 13.56
CA GLY A 216 14.86 -20.45 14.15
C GLY A 216 13.87 -19.29 14.02
N ILE A 217 12.79 -19.43 13.25
CA ILE A 217 11.93 -18.28 12.86
C ILE A 217 11.06 -17.72 14.01
N GLY A 218 11.04 -18.36 15.18
CA GLY A 218 10.32 -17.84 16.34
C GLY A 218 11.01 -16.69 17.08
N ALA A 219 12.36 -16.65 17.09
CA ALA A 219 13.11 -15.79 18.02
C ALA A 219 13.88 -14.62 17.38
N ASP A 220 14.05 -14.63 16.06
CA ASP A 220 15.09 -13.82 15.38
C ASP A 220 14.57 -13.00 14.17
N ALA A 221 13.26 -12.92 13.96
CA ALA A 221 12.69 -12.18 12.82
C ALA A 221 12.97 -10.66 12.89
N GLU A 222 13.13 -10.11 14.09
CA GLU A 222 13.42 -8.69 14.34
C GLU A 222 14.76 -8.22 13.73
N LYS A 223 15.73 -9.12 13.50
CA LYS A 223 17.02 -8.75 12.88
C LYS A 223 16.94 -8.42 11.38
N TYR A 224 15.81 -8.75 10.77
CA TYR A 224 15.51 -8.43 9.37
C TYR A 224 14.56 -7.24 9.23
N LEU A 225 14.08 -6.71 10.36
CA LEU A 225 13.48 -5.39 10.48
C LEU A 225 14.59 -4.41 10.90
N ARG A 226 14.49 -3.18 10.41
CA ARG A 226 15.57 -2.17 10.35
C ARG A 226 16.36 -2.00 11.67
N PRO A 227 17.69 -1.73 11.63
CA PRO A 227 18.44 -1.35 12.82
C PRO A 227 17.95 0.01 13.35
N GLU A 228 17.66 0.09 14.64
CA GLU A 228 17.48 1.38 15.31
C GLU A 228 18.79 2.19 15.23
N GLY A 229 18.69 3.40 14.69
CA GLY A 229 19.72 4.43 14.85
C GLY A 229 20.61 4.66 13.64
N GLU A 230 20.17 5.53 12.73
CA GLU A 230 21.06 6.55 12.17
C GLU A 230 20.32 7.90 12.27
N GLN A 231 20.43 8.51 13.46
CA GLN A 231 20.38 9.96 13.58
C GLN A 231 21.73 10.52 13.14
N GLY A 232 21.72 11.41 12.16
CA GLY A 232 22.71 12.48 12.03
C GLY A 232 23.87 12.25 11.06
N SER A 233 23.84 13.01 9.97
CA SER A 233 24.82 14.07 9.67
C SER A 233 24.17 15.11 8.77
#